data_AF-A0A7Z2PXI2-F1
#
_entry.id   AF-A0A7Z2PXI2-F1
#
_cell.length_a   1.000
_cell.length_b   1.000
_cell.length_c   1.000
_cell.angle_alpha   90.00
_cell.angle_beta   90.00
_cell.angle_gamma   90.00
#
_symmetry.space_group_name_H-M   'P 1'
#
loop_
_entity.id
_entity.type
_entity.pdbx_description
1 polymer ?
#
loop_
_entity_poly.entity_id
_entity_poly.type
_entity_poly.pdbx_seq_one_letter_code
_entity_poly.pdbx_strand_id
1 'polypeptide(L)' 'MVVAELQTKVEKWEIKAGKCEAMAKEAKDKAQQAFYEGLAGYYTSLATDFRKILEKRTA' A
#
# COMPACT_ATOMS: atom_id res chain seq x y z
N MET A 1 -3.09 -6.33 21.20
CA MET A 1 -2.76 -7.56 20.44
C MET A 1 -1.97 -7.12 19.21
N VAL A 2 -0.65 -7.09 19.31
CA VAL A 2 0.20 -6.32 18.36
C VAL A 2 0.16 -6.90 16.93
N VAL A 3 -0.07 -8.20 16.78
CA VAL A 3 -0.21 -8.86 15.47
C VAL A 3 -1.47 -8.38 14.73
N ALA A 4 -2.63 -8.34 15.40
CA ALA A 4 -3.87 -7.86 14.80
C ALA A 4 -3.77 -6.38 14.36
N GLU A 5 -3.12 -5.54 15.17
CA GLU A 5 -2.88 -4.13 14.83
C GLU A 5 -1.97 -3.96 13.60
N LEU A 6 -0.98 -4.84 13.44
CA LEU A 6 -0.11 -4.85 12.27
C LEU A 6 -0.86 -5.35 11.02
N GLN A 7 -1.73 -6.36 11.15
CA GLN A 7 -2.57 -6.83 10.04
C GLN A 7 -3.53 -5.73 9.53
N THR A 8 -4.22 -5.03 10.44
CA THR A 8 -5.07 -3.89 10.06
C THR A 8 -4.28 -2.78 9.36
N LYS A 9 -3.01 -2.58 9.75
CA LYS A 9 -2.13 -1.62 9.05
C LYS A 9 -1.77 -2.09 7.65
N VAL A 10 -1.46 -3.38 7.44
CA VAL A 10 -1.23 -3.94 6.10
C VAL A 10 -2.44 -3.68 5.22
N GLU A 11 -3.63 -4.12 5.63
CA GLU A 11 -4.87 -3.96 4.85
C GLU A 11 -5.13 -2.50 4.48
N LYS A 12 -4.93 -1.58 5.44
CA LYS A 12 -5.08 -0.13 5.20
C LYS A 12 -4.15 0.36 4.09
N TRP A 13 -2.90 -0.08 4.06
CA TRP A 13 -1.94 0.36 3.05
C TRP A 13 -2.22 -0.26 1.68
N GLU A 14 -2.65 -1.51 1.64
CA GLU A 14 -3.05 -2.16 0.39
C GLU A 14 -4.28 -1.52 -0.26
N ILE A 15 -5.30 -1.19 0.55
CA ILE A 15 -6.47 -0.46 0.07
C ILE A 15 -6.05 0.90 -0.52
N LYS A 16 -5.10 1.59 0.11
CA LYS A 16 -4.58 2.86 -0.40
C LYS A 16 -3.78 2.69 -1.69
N ALA A 17 -2.93 1.66 -1.77
CA ALA A 17 -2.19 1.34 -2.98
C ALA A 17 -3.15 1.08 -4.16
N GLY A 18 -4.15 0.21 -3.97
CA GLY A 18 -5.14 -0.10 -5.01
C GLY A 18 -5.98 1.12 -5.43
N LYS A 19 -6.33 2.01 -4.49
CA LYS A 19 -6.99 3.28 -4.84
C LYS A 19 -6.10 4.19 -5.69
N CYS A 20 -4.81 4.26 -5.37
CA CYS A 20 -3.85 5.01 -6.17
C CYS A 20 -3.68 4.39 -7.57
N GLU A 21 -3.61 3.08 -7.68
CA GLU A 21 -3.57 2.40 -9.00
C GLU A 21 -4.83 2.67 -9.83
N ALA A 22 -6.01 2.66 -9.21
CA ALA A 22 -7.26 3.01 -9.88
C ALA A 22 -7.23 4.46 -10.38
N MET A 23 -6.82 5.41 -9.53
CA MET A 23 -6.73 6.81 -9.93
C MET A 23 -5.64 7.08 -10.98
N ALA A 24 -4.55 6.29 -10.99
CA ALA A 24 -3.54 6.34 -12.05
C ALA A 24 -4.13 5.92 -13.40
N LYS A 25 -4.98 4.88 -13.43
CA LYS A 25 -5.67 4.41 -14.65
C LYS A 25 -6.69 5.41 -15.17
N GLU A 26 -7.32 6.18 -14.28
CA GLU A 26 -8.31 7.21 -14.62
C GLU A 26 -7.69 8.60 -14.88
N ALA A 27 -6.38 8.75 -14.70
CA ALA A 27 -5.68 10.02 -14.84
C ALA A 27 -5.78 10.56 -16.27
N LYS A 28 -6.04 11.86 -16.40
CA LYS A 28 -6.23 12.53 -17.70
C LYS A 28 -4.92 12.98 -18.34
N ASP A 29 -3.86 13.08 -17.55
CA ASP A 29 -2.54 13.48 -17.99
C ASP A 29 -1.45 12.62 -17.35
N LYS A 30 -0.28 12.62 -17.99
CA LYS A 30 0.86 11.80 -17.59
C LYS A 30 1.46 12.20 -16.24
N ALA A 31 1.37 13.48 -15.85
CA ALA A 31 1.89 13.92 -14.57
C ALA A 31 1.01 13.42 -13.42
N GLN A 32 -0.31 13.50 -13.58
CA GLN A 32 -1.28 12.93 -12.65
C GLN A 32 -1.16 11.41 -12.55
N GLN A 33 -0.99 10.73 -13.69
CA GLN A 33 -0.73 9.28 -13.72
C GLN A 33 0.52 8.93 -12.91
N ALA A 34 1.66 9.56 -13.23
CA ALA A 34 2.93 9.30 -12.55
C ALA A 34 2.87 9.61 -11.05
N PHE A 35 2.13 10.65 -10.65
CA PHE A 35 1.90 10.96 -9.25
C PHE A 35 1.18 9.82 -8.52
N TYR A 36 0.08 9.31 -9.09
CA TYR A 36 -0.67 8.22 -8.47
C TYR A 36 0.08 6.88 -8.51
N GLU A 37 0.85 6.60 -9.56
CA GLU A 37 1.74 5.43 -9.62
C GLU A 37 2.81 5.50 -8.52
N GLY A 38 3.42 6.67 -8.29
CA GLY A 38 4.37 6.88 -7.20
C GLY A 38 3.75 6.63 -5.82
N LEU A 39 2.53 7.13 -5.60
CA LEU A 39 1.78 6.87 -4.36
C LEU A 39 1.41 5.40 -4.18
N ALA A 40 1.00 4.73 -5.26
CA ALA A 40 0.73 3.29 -5.24
C ALA A 40 1.97 2.51 -4.81
N GLY A 41 3.12 2.79 -5.45
CA GLY A 41 4.41 2.17 -5.09
C GLY A 41 4.80 2.41 -3.64
N TYR A 42 4.63 3.63 -3.13
CA TYR A 42 4.91 3.96 -1.73
C TYR A 42 4.05 3.15 -0.75
N TYR A 43 2.74 3.08 -0.97
CA TYR A 43 1.84 2.34 -0.09
C TYR A 43 2.04 0.82 -0.18
N THR A 44 2.38 0.29 -1.37
CA THR A 44 2.74 -1.13 -1.55
C THR A 44 4.04 -1.47 -0.80
N SER A 45 5.04 -0.59 -0.82
CA SER A 45 6.27 -0.77 -0.04
C SER A 45 5.99 -0.82 1.45
N LEU A 46 5.15 0.10 1.97
CA LEU A 46 4.74 0.09 3.37
C LEU A 46 4.04 -1.22 3.75
N ALA A 47 3.06 -1.67 2.95
CA ALA A 47 2.37 -2.93 3.18
C ALA A 47 3.33 -4.12 3.21
N THR A 48 4.32 -4.13 2.31
CA THR A 48 5.37 -5.17 2.25
C THR A 48 6.23 -5.19 3.50
N ASP A 49 6.64 -4.03 4.01
CA ASP A 49 7.47 -3.97 5.23
C ASP A 49 6.70 -4.43 6.46
N PHE A 50 5.41 -4.07 6.57
CA PHE A 50 4.55 -4.58 7.64
C PHE A 50 4.34 -6.10 7.56
N ARG A 51 4.21 -6.67 6.35
CA ARG A 51 4.15 -8.14 6.17
C ARG A 51 5.42 -8.84 6.65
N LYS A 52 6.60 -8.33 6.30
CA LYS A 52 7.88 -8.89 6.77
C LYS A 52 7.98 -8.85 8.31
N ILE A 53 7.44 -7.81 8.95
CA ILE A 53 7.39 -7.73 10.42
C ILE A 53 6.40 -8.76 10.99
N LEU A 54 5.25 -8.95 10.35
CA LEU A 54 4.27 -9.96 10.75
C LEU A 54 4.86 -11.37 10.67
N GLU A 55 5.48 -11.73 9.54
CA GLU A 55 6.14 -13.02 9.34
C GLU A 55 7.12 -13.34 10.47
N LYS A 56 7.93 -12.36 10.88
CA LYS A 56 8.89 -12.51 12.00
C LYS A 56 8.25 -12.64 13.38
N ARG A 57 6.98 -12.23 13.54
CA ARG A 57 6.25 -12.24 14.82
C ARG A 57 5.28 -13.41 14.93
N THR A 58 4.95 -14.06 13.81
CA THR A 58 4.08 -15.23 13.75
C THR A 58 4.84 -16.54 13.51
N ALA A 59 6.12 -16.46 13.12
CA ALA A 59 7.06 -17.57 13.14
C ALA A 59 7.53 -17.84 14.57
#